data_AF-A0A8H6MI21-F1
#
_entry.id   AF-A0A8H6MI21-F1
#
_cell.length_a   1.000
_cell.length_b   1.000
_cell.length_c   1.000
_cell.angle_alpha   90.00
_cell.angle_beta   90.00
_cell.angle_gamma   90.00
#
_symmetry.space_group_name_H-M   'P 1'
#
loop_
_entity.id
_entity.type
_entity.pdbx_description
1 polymer ?
#
loop_
_entity_poly.entity_id
_entity_poly.type
_entity_poly.pdbx_seq_one_letter_code
_entity_poly.pdbx_strand_id
1 'polypeptide(L)'
;MLPFFLAALAATAGTAAQYTPWPSFGNWTETAGGYEYILSGPAKLGKKVDFELDRCHNVWTLINDRTHCAEGLPPATAQECMDKLYERKKAVGDQGFLDMFVKDIADAERFWEVVNNNSNLGDPKAWKAVEVRAAVALPNVTAWAFSAWSSSPRADAANNLGNAEHYFKHSDFSSGSGISRILEGWGGTATNFSIPNYSPMTCLERPMVRPLPEFRLKACGDKNLKDGKDTNFGVLNIAVRDVAGAEFGKPGRTGVDIYASIWYGGAISEEHLEAERQHVIIEIVNMSLRAQMDIESGDFVVPVPPNA
;
A
#
# COMPACT_ATOMS: atom_id res chain seq x y z
N MET A 1 -10.03 -0.33 60.27
CA MET A 1 -11.17 -0.54 59.36
C MET A 1 -10.89 0.24 58.08
N LEU A 2 -10.43 -0.45 57.04
CA LEU A 2 -10.30 0.06 55.67
C LEU A 2 -10.92 -1.02 54.77
N PRO A 3 -11.85 -0.70 53.84
CA PRO A 3 -12.45 -1.71 52.99
C PRO A 3 -11.58 -1.98 51.76
N PHE A 4 -11.35 -3.26 51.51
CA PHE A 4 -10.88 -3.80 50.23
C PHE A 4 -11.94 -3.57 49.15
N PHE A 5 -11.58 -2.88 48.06
CA PHE A 5 -12.32 -2.98 46.80
C PHE A 5 -11.59 -3.98 45.89
N LEU A 6 -12.14 -5.19 45.80
CA LEU A 6 -11.87 -6.11 44.71
C LEU A 6 -12.56 -5.57 43.45
N ALA A 7 -11.78 -5.10 42.48
CA ALA A 7 -12.27 -4.91 41.13
C ALA A 7 -12.28 -6.28 40.43
N ALA A 8 -13.48 -6.82 40.22
CA ALA A 8 -13.69 -8.01 39.41
C ALA A 8 -13.38 -7.68 37.94
N LEU A 9 -12.29 -8.24 37.42
CA LEU A 9 -12.05 -8.36 35.98
C LEU A 9 -13.09 -9.33 35.41
N ALA A 10 -14.17 -8.77 34.87
CA ALA A 10 -15.08 -9.52 34.00
C ALA A 10 -14.34 -9.83 32.70
N ALA A 11 -13.87 -11.06 32.57
CA ALA A 11 -13.44 -11.63 31.31
C ALA A 11 -14.63 -11.70 30.36
N THR A 12 -14.72 -10.77 29.41
CA THR A 12 -15.65 -10.90 28.30
C THR A 12 -15.12 -11.93 27.32
N ALA A 13 -15.90 -13.00 27.21
CA ALA A 13 -15.95 -14.00 26.15
C ALA A 13 -15.10 -13.68 24.90
N GLY A 14 -14.17 -14.58 24.60
CA GLY A 14 -13.49 -14.62 23.32
C GLY A 14 -14.51 -14.64 22.18
N THR A 15 -14.57 -13.56 21.42
CA THR A 15 -15.08 -13.60 20.06
C THR A 15 -14.18 -14.57 19.31
N ALA A 16 -14.74 -15.69 18.83
CA ALA A 16 -14.11 -16.45 17.76
C ALA A 16 -13.62 -15.43 16.72
N ALA A 17 -12.32 -15.43 16.43
CA ALA A 17 -11.73 -14.48 15.49
C ALA A 17 -12.54 -14.58 14.19
N GLN A 18 -13.39 -13.58 13.95
CA GLN A 18 -14.19 -13.54 12.73
C GLN A 18 -13.19 -13.37 11.60
N TYR A 19 -12.99 -14.43 10.83
CA TYR A 19 -12.15 -14.37 9.64
C TYR A 19 -12.67 -13.26 8.73
N THR A 20 -11.84 -12.27 8.41
CA THR A 20 -12.17 -11.28 7.40
C THR A 20 -12.34 -12.01 6.08
N PRO A 21 -13.54 -11.98 5.48
CA PRO A 21 -13.74 -12.57 4.16
C PRO A 21 -12.81 -11.89 3.16
N TRP A 22 -12.42 -12.64 2.13
CA TRP A 22 -11.76 -12.07 0.97
C TRP A 22 -12.60 -10.91 0.41
N PRO A 23 -11.97 -9.84 -0.10
CA PRO A 23 -12.65 -8.81 -0.88
C PRO A 23 -13.62 -9.43 -1.88
N SER A 24 -14.76 -8.78 -2.11
CA SER A 24 -15.84 -9.31 -2.96
C SER A 24 -15.50 -9.38 -4.45
N PHE A 25 -14.33 -8.89 -4.84
CA PHE A 25 -13.89 -8.73 -6.21
C PHE A 25 -12.72 -9.67 -6.51
N GLY A 26 -12.83 -10.39 -7.63
CA GLY A 26 -11.80 -11.18 -8.31
C GLY A 26 -10.79 -11.89 -7.41
N ASN A 27 -10.89 -13.20 -7.25
CA ASN A 27 -9.85 -14.01 -6.61
C ASN A 27 -9.07 -14.78 -7.67
N TRP A 28 -7.74 -14.71 -7.63
CA TRP A 28 -6.90 -15.52 -8.51
C TRP A 28 -5.58 -15.91 -7.85
N THR A 29 -4.86 -16.77 -8.54
CA THR A 29 -3.54 -17.24 -8.14
C THR A 29 -2.52 -16.80 -9.17
N GLU A 30 -1.35 -16.35 -8.70
CA GLU A 30 -0.22 -16.01 -9.57
C GLU A 30 1.09 -16.55 -8.97
N THR A 31 2.07 -16.87 -9.82
CA THR A 31 3.44 -17.13 -9.38
C THR A 31 4.34 -15.93 -9.69
N ALA A 32 4.97 -15.37 -8.66
CA ALA A 32 5.92 -14.28 -8.77
C ALA A 32 7.16 -14.56 -7.90
N GLY A 33 8.37 -14.37 -8.44
CA GLY A 33 9.62 -14.64 -7.73
C GLY A 33 9.79 -16.11 -7.27
N GLY A 34 9.10 -17.06 -7.92
CA GLY A 34 9.08 -18.47 -7.50
C GLY A 34 8.08 -18.81 -6.40
N TYR A 35 7.30 -17.83 -5.93
CA TYR A 35 6.28 -18.01 -4.89
C TYR A 35 4.89 -17.90 -5.47
N GLU A 36 3.98 -18.74 -5.00
CA GLU A 36 2.58 -18.70 -5.41
C GLU A 36 1.77 -17.83 -4.45
N TYR A 37 1.14 -16.79 -5.00
CA TYR A 37 0.28 -15.83 -4.32
C TYR A 37 -1.19 -16.17 -4.56
N ILE A 38 -2.01 -16.01 -3.53
CA ILE A 38 -3.47 -15.89 -3.66
C ILE A 38 -3.82 -14.44 -3.48
N LEU A 39 -4.39 -13.86 -4.53
CA LEU A 39 -4.61 -12.43 -4.68
C LEU A 39 -6.10 -12.14 -4.80
N SER A 40 -6.50 -10.96 -4.35
CA SER A 40 -7.86 -10.45 -4.47
C SER A 40 -7.90 -8.92 -4.47
N GLY A 41 -9.00 -8.37 -4.97
CA GLY A 41 -9.28 -6.93 -4.93
C GLY A 41 -9.68 -6.38 -6.30
N PRO A 42 -8.79 -6.35 -7.31
CA PRO A 42 -9.19 -5.97 -8.67
C PRO A 42 -10.30 -6.87 -9.23
N ALA A 43 -11.22 -6.30 -10.00
CA ALA A 43 -12.26 -7.06 -10.69
C ALA A 43 -11.68 -8.07 -11.69
N LYS A 44 -10.57 -7.71 -12.34
CA LYS A 44 -9.77 -8.61 -13.16
C LYS A 44 -8.35 -8.07 -13.27
N LEU A 45 -7.38 -8.79 -12.71
CA LEU A 45 -5.98 -8.54 -12.99
C LEU A 45 -5.43 -9.53 -14.02
N GLY A 46 -4.48 -9.07 -14.84
CA GLY A 46 -3.58 -9.94 -15.59
C GLY A 46 -2.46 -10.48 -14.69
N LYS A 47 -1.35 -10.92 -15.30
CA LYS A 47 -0.15 -11.24 -14.54
C LYS A 47 0.52 -9.95 -14.07
N LYS A 48 1.20 -9.98 -12.93
CA LYS A 48 2.08 -8.93 -12.41
C LYS A 48 2.99 -8.37 -13.50
N VAL A 49 3.64 -9.24 -14.26
CA VAL A 49 4.57 -8.84 -15.33
C VAL A 49 3.90 -7.99 -16.41
N ASP A 50 2.64 -8.28 -16.74
CA ASP A 50 1.88 -7.54 -17.75
C ASP A 50 1.53 -6.15 -17.22
N PHE A 51 1.11 -6.07 -15.95
CA PHE A 51 0.83 -4.80 -15.28
C PHE A 51 2.08 -3.92 -15.16
N GLU A 52 3.20 -4.48 -14.69
CA GLU A 52 4.45 -3.73 -14.55
C GLU A 52 4.95 -3.21 -15.90
N LEU A 53 4.83 -4.01 -16.96
CA LEU A 53 5.22 -3.60 -18.30
C LEU A 53 4.35 -2.44 -18.80
N ASP A 54 3.02 -2.55 -18.67
CA ASP A 54 2.09 -1.49 -19.06
C ASP A 54 2.36 -0.18 -18.32
N ARG A 55 2.47 -0.23 -16.99
CA ARG A 55 2.75 0.97 -16.18
C ARG A 55 4.13 1.53 -16.47
N CYS A 56 5.14 0.68 -16.65
CA CYS A 56 6.46 1.15 -17.03
C CYS A 56 6.44 1.86 -18.39
N HIS A 57 5.76 1.31 -19.40
CA HIS A 57 5.64 1.93 -20.73
C HIS A 57 4.92 3.27 -20.66
N ASN A 58 3.85 3.36 -19.87
CA ASN A 58 3.11 4.60 -19.66
C ASN A 58 3.99 5.68 -19.02
N VAL A 59 4.69 5.36 -17.92
CA VAL A 59 5.56 6.33 -17.23
C VAL A 59 6.80 6.68 -18.07
N TRP A 60 7.39 5.71 -18.77
CA TRP A 60 8.51 5.94 -19.69
C TRP A 60 8.14 6.96 -20.76
N THR A 61 7.01 6.74 -21.44
CA THR A 61 6.50 7.63 -22.48
C THR A 61 6.23 9.03 -21.91
N LEU A 62 5.57 9.10 -20.75
CA LEU A 62 5.30 10.36 -20.07
C LEU A 62 6.58 11.14 -19.75
N ILE A 63 7.60 10.50 -19.18
CA ILE A 63 8.86 11.18 -18.87
C ILE A 63 9.57 11.62 -20.16
N ASN A 64 9.60 10.79 -21.20
CA ASN A 64 10.23 11.15 -22.48
C ASN A 64 9.58 12.37 -23.12
N ASP A 65 8.24 12.39 -23.17
CA ASP A 65 7.46 13.50 -23.72
C ASP A 65 7.74 14.80 -22.98
N ARG A 66 7.77 14.74 -21.64
CA ARG A 66 7.96 15.92 -20.78
C ARG A 66 9.40 16.43 -20.72
N THR A 67 10.37 15.55 -20.92
CA THR A 67 11.80 15.91 -20.93
C THR A 67 12.33 16.20 -22.34
N HIS A 68 11.48 16.11 -23.36
CA HIS A 68 11.87 16.20 -24.78
C HIS A 68 13.03 15.28 -25.15
N CYS A 69 13.08 14.11 -24.52
CA CYS A 69 14.14 13.15 -24.71
C CYS A 69 13.78 12.22 -25.87
N ALA A 70 14.63 12.16 -26.89
CA ALA A 70 14.48 11.26 -28.04
C ALA A 70 14.93 9.82 -27.74
N GLU A 71 14.86 9.39 -26.47
CA GLU A 71 15.11 7.99 -26.16
C GLU A 71 14.09 7.11 -26.86
N GLY A 72 14.55 5.93 -27.28
CA GLY A 72 13.77 5.01 -28.08
C GLY A 72 12.54 4.46 -27.34
N LEU A 73 11.87 3.53 -28.02
CA LEU A 73 10.73 2.79 -27.47
C LEU A 73 11.05 2.21 -26.09
N PRO A 74 10.07 2.14 -25.18
CA PRO A 74 10.29 1.55 -23.87
C PRO A 74 10.79 0.10 -24.00
N PRO A 75 11.60 -0.40 -23.04
CA PRO A 75 12.11 -1.77 -23.09
C PRO A 75 11.00 -2.83 -23.14
N ALA A 76 11.27 -3.94 -23.82
CA ALA A 76 10.24 -4.96 -24.12
C ALA A 76 9.89 -5.89 -22.95
N THR A 77 10.77 -5.99 -21.94
CA THR A 77 10.54 -6.85 -20.76
C THR A 77 10.31 -6.00 -19.51
N ALA A 78 9.47 -6.47 -18.59
CA ALA A 78 9.13 -5.69 -17.39
C ALA A 78 10.37 -5.41 -16.54
N GLN A 79 11.23 -6.40 -16.32
CA GLN A 79 12.46 -6.23 -15.54
C GLN A 79 13.37 -5.16 -16.14
N GLU A 80 13.71 -5.27 -17.43
CA GLU A 80 14.57 -4.28 -18.10
C GLU A 80 13.93 -2.88 -18.11
N CYS A 81 12.60 -2.82 -18.30
CA CYS A 81 11.87 -1.57 -18.30
C CYS A 81 11.94 -0.88 -16.93
N MET A 82 11.62 -1.61 -15.87
CA MET A 82 11.63 -1.09 -14.49
C MET A 82 13.03 -0.65 -14.06
N ASP A 83 14.07 -1.42 -14.38
CA ASP A 83 15.46 -1.07 -14.04
C ASP A 83 15.92 0.22 -14.74
N LYS A 84 15.65 0.37 -16.05
CA LYS A 84 15.99 1.60 -16.78
C LYS A 84 15.12 2.77 -16.35
N LEU A 85 13.83 2.55 -16.10
CA LEU A 85 12.92 3.57 -15.62
C LEU A 85 13.41 4.08 -14.26
N TYR A 86 13.85 3.21 -13.35
CA TYR A 86 14.38 3.62 -12.05
C TYR A 86 15.60 4.56 -12.17
N GLU A 87 16.58 4.23 -13.01
CA GLU A 87 17.74 5.10 -13.25
C GLU A 87 17.32 6.44 -13.87
N ARG A 88 16.33 6.42 -14.76
CA ARG A 88 15.76 7.64 -15.34
C ARG A 88 15.06 8.50 -14.28
N LYS A 89 14.25 7.89 -13.41
CA LYS A 89 13.59 8.59 -12.29
C LYS A 89 14.62 9.23 -11.35
N LYS A 90 15.71 8.53 -11.05
CA LYS A 90 16.83 9.09 -10.26
C LYS A 90 17.49 10.29 -10.93
N ALA A 91 17.67 10.27 -12.25
CA ALA A 91 18.26 11.38 -12.99
C ALA A 91 17.36 12.63 -13.01
N VAL A 92 16.04 12.46 -13.02
CA VAL A 92 15.07 13.56 -12.89
C VAL A 92 15.10 14.13 -11.46
N GLY A 93 15.06 13.26 -10.45
CA GLY A 93 15.04 13.62 -9.04
C GLY A 93 13.72 14.28 -8.59
N ASP A 94 13.53 14.39 -7.27
CA ASP A 94 12.26 14.83 -6.68
C ASP A 94 11.81 16.20 -7.17
N GLN A 95 12.71 17.20 -7.14
CA GLN A 95 12.38 18.54 -7.58
C GLN A 95 12.06 18.58 -9.08
N GLY A 96 12.81 17.82 -9.89
CA GLY A 96 12.54 17.69 -11.31
C GLY A 96 11.15 17.13 -11.58
N PHE A 97 10.69 16.15 -10.80
CA PHE A 97 9.32 15.63 -10.91
C PHE A 97 8.27 16.64 -10.46
N LEU A 98 8.50 17.35 -9.35
CA LEU A 98 7.58 18.38 -8.89
C LEU A 98 7.41 19.48 -9.95
N ASP A 99 8.50 19.93 -10.56
CA ASP A 99 8.49 20.95 -11.61
C ASP A 99 7.80 20.42 -12.89
N MET A 100 8.11 19.18 -13.29
CA MET A 100 7.56 18.53 -14.48
C MET A 100 6.04 18.31 -14.37
N PHE A 101 5.55 17.97 -13.17
CA PHE A 101 4.16 17.63 -12.90
C PHE A 101 3.35 18.75 -12.25
N VAL A 102 3.82 20.01 -12.24
CA VAL A 102 3.09 21.15 -11.65
C VAL A 102 1.62 21.18 -12.07
N LYS A 103 1.34 21.00 -13.37
CA LYS A 103 -0.04 21.00 -13.88
C LYS A 103 -0.82 19.78 -13.40
N ASP A 104 -0.22 18.60 -13.49
CA ASP A 104 -0.85 17.33 -13.14
C ASP A 104 -1.18 17.27 -11.63
N ILE A 105 -0.29 17.80 -10.78
CA ILE A 105 -0.49 17.95 -9.33
C ILE A 105 -1.65 18.91 -9.06
N ALA A 106 -1.70 20.07 -9.71
CA ALA A 106 -2.80 21.02 -9.55
C ALA A 106 -4.16 20.47 -10.04
N ASP A 107 -4.15 19.65 -11.09
CA ASP A 107 -5.35 18.97 -11.56
C ASP A 107 -5.80 17.86 -10.60
N ALA A 108 -4.86 17.13 -9.99
CA ALA A 108 -5.14 16.16 -8.94
C ALA A 108 -5.75 16.83 -7.69
N GLU A 109 -5.22 17.97 -7.25
CA GLU A 109 -5.79 18.75 -6.14
C GLU A 109 -7.26 19.07 -6.39
N ARG A 110 -7.59 19.61 -7.57
CA ARG A 110 -8.98 19.91 -7.95
C ARG A 110 -9.84 18.66 -8.03
N PHE A 111 -9.31 17.56 -8.56
CA PHE A 111 -10.03 16.28 -8.64
C PHE A 111 -10.45 15.82 -7.24
N TRP A 112 -9.50 15.80 -6.29
CA TRP A 112 -9.76 15.36 -4.92
C TRP A 112 -10.69 16.33 -4.16
N GLU A 113 -10.55 17.64 -4.36
CA GLU A 113 -11.50 18.64 -3.83
C GLU A 113 -12.93 18.38 -4.35
N VAL A 114 -13.09 18.09 -5.64
CA VAL A 114 -14.40 17.76 -6.24
C VAL A 114 -14.98 16.46 -5.65
N VAL A 115 -14.16 15.41 -5.49
CA VAL A 115 -14.60 14.16 -4.86
C VAL A 115 -15.09 14.43 -3.44
N ASN A 116 -14.30 15.16 -2.63
CA ASN A 116 -14.64 15.46 -1.26
C ASN A 116 -15.89 16.33 -1.13
N ASN A 117 -15.99 17.41 -1.90
CA ASN A 117 -17.12 18.34 -1.86
C ASN A 117 -18.44 17.71 -2.29
N ASN A 118 -18.38 16.67 -3.14
CA ASN A 118 -19.55 15.91 -3.57
C ASN A 118 -19.82 14.66 -2.71
N SER A 119 -19.08 14.46 -1.62
CA SER A 119 -19.20 13.31 -0.72
C SER A 119 -19.74 13.71 0.65
N ASN A 120 -20.43 12.78 1.33
CA ASN A 120 -20.79 12.94 2.74
C ASN A 120 -19.68 12.39 3.65
N LEU A 121 -18.58 13.12 3.81
CA LEU A 121 -17.41 12.65 4.58
C LEU A 121 -17.70 12.45 6.08
N GLY A 122 -18.75 13.09 6.62
CA GLY A 122 -19.16 12.94 8.01
C GLY A 122 -19.90 11.62 8.32
N ASP A 123 -20.36 10.89 7.30
CA ASP A 123 -20.99 9.57 7.46
C ASP A 123 -19.99 8.47 7.07
N PRO A 124 -19.51 7.65 8.02
CA PRO A 124 -18.59 6.55 7.74
C PRO A 124 -19.10 5.56 6.68
N LYS A 125 -20.42 5.44 6.49
CA LYS A 125 -21.02 4.54 5.49
C LYS A 125 -21.00 5.09 4.08
N ALA A 126 -20.78 6.40 3.92
CA ALA A 126 -20.71 7.05 2.61
C ALA A 126 -19.32 6.95 1.96
N TRP A 127 -18.31 6.49 2.71
CA TRP A 127 -16.98 6.25 2.17
C TRP A 127 -16.95 4.99 1.31
N LYS A 128 -16.13 5.00 0.27
CA LYS A 128 -15.87 3.81 -0.56
C LYS A 128 -14.46 3.29 -0.32
N ALA A 129 -14.35 1.97 -0.25
CA ALA A 129 -13.09 1.29 -0.03
C ALA A 129 -12.55 0.66 -1.31
N VAL A 130 -11.27 0.91 -1.54
CA VAL A 130 -10.36 -0.01 -2.20
C VAL A 130 -9.98 -1.04 -1.16
N GLU A 131 -10.17 -2.33 -1.46
CA GLU A 131 -9.75 -3.44 -0.61
C GLU A 131 -9.00 -4.42 -1.48
N VAL A 132 -7.78 -4.77 -1.07
CA VAL A 132 -6.93 -5.75 -1.75
C VAL A 132 -6.29 -6.64 -0.70
N ARG A 133 -5.99 -7.89 -1.08
CA ARG A 133 -5.39 -8.85 -0.16
C ARG A 133 -4.51 -9.85 -0.90
N ALA A 134 -3.38 -10.18 -0.30
CA ALA A 134 -2.46 -11.21 -0.78
C ALA A 134 -2.12 -12.19 0.36
N ALA A 135 -2.26 -13.48 0.09
CA ALA A 135 -1.73 -14.54 0.96
C ALA A 135 -0.63 -15.30 0.24
N VAL A 136 0.52 -15.49 0.89
CA VAL A 136 1.69 -16.13 0.29
C VAL A 136 2.54 -16.86 1.34
N ALA A 137 3.12 -17.99 0.95
CA ALA A 137 4.13 -18.69 1.76
C ALA A 137 5.54 -18.22 1.38
N LEU A 138 6.07 -17.24 2.13
CA LEU A 138 7.44 -16.72 2.01
C LEU A 138 8.28 -17.24 3.19
N PRO A 139 9.33 -18.05 2.99
CA PRO A 139 10.03 -18.76 4.07
C PRO A 139 10.63 -17.87 5.15
N ASN A 140 11.06 -16.65 4.79
CA ASN A 140 11.75 -15.74 5.71
C ASN A 140 10.87 -14.57 6.17
N VAL A 141 9.63 -14.48 5.67
CA VAL A 141 8.72 -13.36 5.97
C VAL A 141 7.61 -13.83 6.89
N THR A 142 7.68 -13.40 8.15
CA THR A 142 6.53 -13.38 9.07
C THR A 142 5.84 -12.03 9.01
N ALA A 143 4.66 -11.91 9.61
CA ALA A 143 3.94 -10.65 9.74
C ALA A 143 4.77 -9.58 10.46
N TRP A 144 5.49 -9.97 11.53
CA TRP A 144 6.40 -9.08 12.23
C TRP A 144 7.58 -8.65 11.34
N ALA A 145 8.19 -9.60 10.63
CA ALA A 145 9.30 -9.30 9.73
C ALA A 145 8.88 -8.31 8.63
N PHE A 146 7.72 -8.54 8.01
CA PHE A 146 7.18 -7.64 7.01
C PHE A 146 6.87 -6.26 7.58
N SER A 147 6.22 -6.18 8.75
CA SER A 147 5.90 -4.90 9.41
C SER A 147 7.14 -4.10 9.80
N ALA A 148 8.20 -4.77 10.28
CA ALA A 148 9.45 -4.11 10.64
C ALA A 148 10.21 -3.64 9.38
N TRP A 149 10.24 -4.46 8.33
CA TRP A 149 10.87 -4.11 7.06
C TRP A 149 10.13 -2.96 6.36
N SER A 150 8.79 -2.99 6.35
CA SER A 150 7.96 -1.96 5.73
C SER A 150 8.07 -0.59 6.41
N SER A 151 8.50 -0.57 7.67
CA SER A 151 8.78 0.63 8.47
C SER A 151 10.26 1.04 8.43
N SER A 152 11.02 0.57 7.45
CA SER A 152 12.44 0.87 7.28
C SER A 152 12.70 1.63 5.98
N PRO A 153 13.86 2.33 5.83
CA PRO A 153 14.22 2.98 4.57
C PRO A 153 14.29 2.04 3.36
N ARG A 154 14.40 0.73 3.59
CA ARG A 154 14.38 -0.28 2.51
C ARG A 154 13.04 -0.33 1.81
N ALA A 155 11.95 -0.06 2.52
CA ALA A 155 10.61 -0.07 1.95
C ALA A 155 10.39 1.07 0.95
N ASP A 156 10.94 2.26 1.24
CA ASP A 156 10.91 3.37 0.29
C ASP A 156 11.78 3.09 -0.93
N ALA A 157 12.99 2.55 -0.72
CA ALA A 157 13.87 2.14 -1.82
C ALA A 157 13.19 1.09 -2.71
N ALA A 158 12.50 0.12 -2.10
CA ALA A 158 11.73 -0.90 -2.80
C ALA A 158 10.55 -0.33 -3.59
N ASN A 159 9.78 0.61 -3.02
CA ASN A 159 8.68 1.27 -3.73
C ASN A 159 9.19 2.09 -4.92
N ASN A 160 10.21 2.91 -4.70
CA ASN A 160 10.78 3.77 -5.74
C ASN A 160 11.39 2.95 -6.90
N LEU A 161 11.92 1.76 -6.62
CA LEU A 161 12.44 0.83 -7.63
C LEU A 161 11.33 0.02 -8.32
N GLY A 162 10.46 -0.61 -7.52
CA GLY A 162 9.55 -1.67 -7.96
C GLY A 162 8.22 -1.18 -8.54
N ASN A 163 7.84 0.08 -8.31
CA ASN A 163 6.56 0.61 -8.77
C ASN A 163 6.79 1.74 -9.77
N ALA A 164 6.32 1.57 -11.01
CA ALA A 164 6.59 2.51 -12.09
C ALA A 164 5.97 3.88 -11.78
N GLU A 165 4.76 3.87 -11.24
CA GLU A 165 3.97 5.07 -10.95
C GLU A 165 4.43 5.80 -9.68
N HIS A 166 5.37 5.25 -8.90
CA HIS A 166 6.03 5.96 -7.80
C HIS A 166 7.16 6.82 -8.34
N TYR A 167 6.94 8.13 -8.40
CA TYR A 167 7.96 9.08 -8.82
C TYR A 167 8.98 9.32 -7.72
N PHE A 168 8.49 9.51 -6.49
CA PHE A 168 9.28 9.39 -5.27
C PHE A 168 8.40 9.08 -4.07
N LYS A 169 9.02 8.45 -3.08
CA LYS A 169 8.50 8.23 -1.74
C LYS A 169 9.63 8.33 -0.73
N HIS A 170 9.38 9.08 0.34
CA HIS A 170 10.28 9.22 1.48
C HIS A 170 9.49 9.13 2.77
N SER A 171 9.93 8.28 3.68
CA SER A 171 9.28 8.01 4.95
C SER A 171 10.27 8.17 6.11
N ASP A 172 9.76 8.73 7.21
CA ASP A 172 10.44 8.82 8.49
C ASP A 172 9.60 8.07 9.54
N PHE A 173 10.25 7.14 10.24
CA PHE A 173 9.64 6.32 11.29
C PHE A 173 10.27 6.57 12.66
N SER A 174 11.09 7.62 12.81
CA SER A 174 11.83 7.93 14.03
C SER A 174 10.95 8.31 15.23
N SER A 175 9.73 8.82 15.00
CA SER A 175 8.82 9.33 16.03
C SER A 175 7.73 8.35 16.51
N GLY A 176 7.80 7.06 16.15
CA GLY A 176 6.79 6.05 16.52
C GLY A 176 5.47 6.13 15.73
N SER A 177 5.21 7.23 15.03
CA SER A 177 4.25 7.33 13.91
C SER A 177 5.02 7.50 12.61
N GLY A 178 4.64 6.77 11.56
CA GLY A 178 5.23 6.94 10.24
C GLY A 178 4.78 8.25 9.59
N ILE A 179 5.72 9.03 9.09
CA ILE A 179 5.48 10.20 8.25
C ILE A 179 6.00 9.88 6.85
N SER A 180 5.16 9.96 5.83
CA SER A 180 5.58 9.78 4.43
C SER A 180 5.29 11.01 3.59
N ARG A 181 6.14 11.29 2.60
CA ARG A 181 5.91 12.22 1.49
C ARG A 181 6.00 11.43 0.18
N ILE A 182 4.99 11.57 -0.66
CA ILE A 182 4.79 10.72 -1.83
C ILE A 182 4.36 11.59 -3.01
N LEU A 183 4.95 11.33 -4.17
CA LEU A 183 4.39 11.69 -5.46
C LEU A 183 4.26 10.40 -6.26
N GLU A 184 3.02 10.00 -6.50
CA GLU A 184 2.71 8.78 -7.25
C GLU A 184 1.49 9.00 -8.14
N GLY A 185 1.36 8.16 -9.18
CA GLY A 185 0.24 8.17 -10.11
C GLY A 185 -0.63 6.92 -10.01
N TRP A 186 -1.94 7.08 -10.17
CA TRP A 186 -2.85 5.97 -10.41
C TRP A 186 -4.15 6.49 -11.04
N GLY A 187 -4.84 5.66 -11.82
CA GLY A 187 -6.13 6.04 -12.41
C GLY A 187 -6.10 7.32 -13.26
N GLY A 188 -4.94 7.68 -13.82
CA GLY A 188 -4.73 8.91 -14.59
C GLY A 188 -4.50 10.17 -13.74
N THR A 189 -4.30 10.05 -12.43
CA THR A 189 -4.09 11.17 -11.50
C THR A 189 -2.71 11.06 -10.84
N ALA A 190 -1.84 12.05 -11.07
CA ALA A 190 -0.56 12.16 -10.37
C ALA A 190 -0.71 13.04 -9.12
N THR A 191 -0.64 12.44 -7.94
CA THR A 191 -0.98 13.11 -6.68
C THR A 191 0.27 13.32 -5.83
N ASN A 192 0.53 14.57 -5.41
CA ASN A 192 1.55 14.91 -4.42
C ASN A 192 0.90 15.01 -3.03
N PHE A 193 1.27 14.12 -2.12
CA PHE A 193 0.65 14.05 -0.80
C PHE A 193 1.60 13.59 0.29
N SER A 194 1.11 13.60 1.52
CA SER A 194 1.77 13.04 2.69
C SER A 194 0.85 12.14 3.49
N ILE A 195 1.46 11.26 4.26
CA ILE A 195 0.82 10.48 5.31
C ILE A 195 1.45 10.88 6.64
N PRO A 196 0.86 11.80 7.43
CA PRO A 196 1.56 12.38 8.57
C PRO A 196 1.45 11.57 9.87
N ASN A 197 0.58 10.57 9.93
CA ASN A 197 0.18 9.92 11.19
C ASN A 197 0.01 8.41 11.06
N TYR A 198 0.86 7.73 10.27
CA TYR A 198 0.72 6.31 10.03
C TYR A 198 0.91 5.48 11.32
N SER A 199 -0.19 4.97 11.90
CA SER A 199 -0.18 4.34 13.22
C SER A 199 -1.44 3.47 13.51
N PRO A 200 -1.39 2.58 14.51
CA PRO A 200 -2.59 1.89 15.01
C PRO A 200 -3.62 2.85 15.62
N MET A 201 -3.18 3.96 16.23
CA MET A 201 -4.07 4.95 16.86
C MET A 201 -4.99 5.60 15.81
N THR A 202 -4.42 5.97 14.66
CA THR A 202 -5.19 6.54 13.55
C THR A 202 -6.26 5.56 13.04
N CYS A 203 -6.04 4.24 13.12
CA CYS A 203 -7.11 3.29 12.78
C CYS A 203 -8.33 3.40 13.71
N LEU A 204 -8.12 3.71 14.99
CA LEU A 204 -9.20 3.87 15.97
C LEU A 204 -9.98 5.18 15.75
N GLU A 205 -9.33 6.20 15.16
CA GLU A 205 -9.91 7.51 14.85
C GLU A 205 -10.68 7.54 13.52
N ARG A 206 -10.66 6.43 12.76
CA ARG A 206 -11.21 6.32 11.41
C ARG A 206 -12.33 5.29 11.36
N PRO A 207 -13.57 5.67 11.72
CA PRO A 207 -14.68 4.73 11.92
C PRO A 207 -15.16 4.00 10.65
N MET A 208 -14.77 4.47 9.46
CA MET A 208 -15.02 3.75 8.20
C MET A 208 -14.08 2.55 8.04
N VAL A 209 -12.89 2.57 8.66
CA VAL A 209 -11.91 1.49 8.55
C VAL A 209 -12.40 0.26 9.33
N ARG A 210 -12.40 -0.90 8.66
CA ARG A 210 -12.80 -2.18 9.27
C ARG A 210 -11.92 -2.52 10.49
N PRO A 211 -12.47 -3.05 11.60
CA PRO A 211 -11.70 -3.36 12.80
C PRO A 211 -10.55 -4.37 12.61
N LEU A 212 -10.79 -5.47 11.86
CA LEU A 212 -9.80 -6.53 11.56
C LEU A 212 -9.10 -7.13 12.81
N PRO A 213 -9.85 -7.64 13.80
CA PRO A 213 -9.29 -8.10 15.08
C PRO A 213 -8.25 -9.23 14.98
N GLU A 214 -8.24 -9.98 13.87
CA GLU A 214 -7.29 -11.03 13.57
C GLU A 214 -5.94 -10.51 13.02
N PHE A 215 -5.89 -9.24 12.60
CA PHE A 215 -4.67 -8.57 12.13
C PHE A 215 -4.09 -7.69 13.24
N ARG A 216 -3.20 -8.27 14.06
CA ARG A 216 -2.59 -7.56 15.19
C ARG A 216 -1.58 -6.49 14.78
N LEU A 217 -0.97 -6.63 13.59
CA LEU A 217 -0.09 -5.65 13.01
C LEU A 217 -0.87 -4.87 11.97
N LYS A 218 -1.41 -3.73 12.39
CA LYS A 218 -2.29 -2.90 11.58
C LYS A 218 -1.99 -1.43 11.87
N ALA A 219 -1.88 -0.64 10.81
CA ALA A 219 -1.70 0.80 10.91
C ALA A 219 -2.46 1.52 9.80
N CYS A 220 -2.94 2.71 10.12
CA CYS A 220 -3.70 3.56 9.22
C CYS A 220 -3.06 4.93 9.17
N GLY A 221 -3.24 5.64 8.07
CA GLY A 221 -2.70 6.97 7.90
C GLY A 221 -3.55 7.80 6.95
N ASP A 222 -3.65 9.08 7.27
CA ASP A 222 -4.38 10.06 6.47
C ASP A 222 -3.60 10.43 5.21
N LYS A 223 -4.19 10.29 4.01
CA LYS A 223 -3.61 10.80 2.76
C LYS A 223 -3.98 12.29 2.65
N ASN A 224 -3.02 13.18 2.89
CA ASN A 224 -3.20 14.63 2.88
C ASN A 224 -2.45 15.28 1.72
N LEU A 225 -3.14 16.04 0.88
CA LEU A 225 -2.56 16.76 -0.26
C LEU A 225 -1.49 17.76 0.17
N LYS A 226 -0.49 17.98 -0.69
CA LYS A 226 0.47 19.08 -0.53
C LYS A 226 -0.03 20.39 -1.18
N ASP A 227 -1.27 20.75 -0.87
CA ASP A 227 -2.00 21.92 -1.41
C ASP A 227 -1.89 23.18 -0.53
N GLY A 228 -1.06 23.14 0.53
CA GLY A 228 -0.91 24.22 1.51
C GLY A 228 -2.01 24.28 2.58
N LYS A 229 -3.02 23.40 2.52
CA LYS A 229 -4.09 23.25 3.52
C LYS A 229 -4.08 21.87 4.20
N ASP A 230 -3.27 20.95 3.69
CA ASP A 230 -3.20 19.54 4.10
C ASP A 230 -4.57 18.85 3.98
N THR A 231 -5.29 19.11 2.88
CA THR A 231 -6.61 18.52 2.63
C THR A 231 -6.53 16.99 2.64
N ASN A 232 -7.24 16.36 3.58
CA ASN A 232 -7.38 14.91 3.61
C ASN A 232 -8.26 14.46 2.44
N PHE A 233 -7.74 13.63 1.55
CA PHE A 233 -8.49 13.06 0.43
C PHE A 233 -8.71 11.55 0.58
N GLY A 234 -8.07 10.90 1.56
CA GLY A 234 -8.30 9.50 1.82
C GLY A 234 -7.63 8.99 3.09
N VAL A 235 -7.84 7.71 3.38
CA VAL A 235 -7.26 7.01 4.52
C VAL A 235 -6.70 5.67 4.06
N LEU A 236 -5.40 5.47 4.23
CA LEU A 236 -4.73 4.19 4.01
C LEU A 236 -4.84 3.33 5.28
N ASN A 237 -5.00 2.02 5.10
CA ASN A 237 -4.91 1.00 6.12
C ASN A 237 -4.10 -0.18 5.55
N ILE A 238 -3.06 -0.61 6.24
CA ILE A 238 -2.35 -1.85 5.92
C ILE A 238 -2.34 -2.72 7.17
N ALA A 239 -2.69 -3.98 6.99
CA ALA A 239 -2.81 -4.96 8.03
C ALA A 239 -2.09 -6.24 7.59
N VAL A 240 -1.29 -6.84 8.48
CA VAL A 240 -0.58 -8.08 8.22
C VAL A 240 -0.75 -9.07 9.37
N ARG A 241 -0.91 -10.36 9.04
CA ARG A 241 -0.92 -11.46 10.01
C ARG A 241 -0.19 -12.67 9.47
N ASP A 242 0.33 -13.49 10.38
CA ASP A 242 0.77 -14.83 10.03
C ASP A 242 -0.47 -15.69 9.78
N VAL A 243 -0.37 -16.58 8.79
CA VAL A 243 -1.48 -17.43 8.37
C VAL A 243 -0.99 -18.86 8.15
N ALA A 244 -1.78 -19.83 8.60
CA ALA A 244 -1.47 -21.23 8.32
C ALA A 244 -1.71 -21.52 6.84
N GLY A 245 -0.81 -22.28 6.22
CA GLY A 245 -0.88 -22.72 4.83
C GLY A 245 -2.23 -23.30 4.43
N ALA A 246 -2.87 -24.05 5.33
CA ALA A 246 -4.18 -24.65 5.10
C ALA A 246 -5.29 -23.60 4.87
N GLU A 247 -5.21 -22.41 5.47
CA GLU A 247 -6.20 -21.33 5.28
C GLU A 247 -6.17 -20.74 3.86
N PHE A 248 -5.08 -20.96 3.12
CA PHE A 248 -4.88 -20.45 1.77
C PHE A 248 -4.40 -21.56 0.81
N GLY A 249 -4.84 -22.80 1.01
CA GLY A 249 -4.62 -23.88 0.03
C GLY A 249 -3.17 -24.37 -0.13
N LYS A 250 -2.28 -24.05 0.83
CA LYS A 250 -0.87 -24.48 0.91
C LYS A 250 -0.57 -25.26 2.20
N PRO A 251 -1.28 -26.37 2.48
CA PRO A 251 -1.12 -27.10 3.74
C PRO A 251 0.34 -27.49 4.01
N GLY A 252 0.75 -27.42 5.28
CA GLY A 252 2.13 -27.71 5.72
C GLY A 252 3.11 -26.55 5.56
N ARG A 253 2.66 -25.38 5.09
CA ARG A 253 3.45 -24.13 5.07
C ARG A 253 2.91 -23.13 6.09
N THR A 254 3.73 -22.16 6.46
CA THR A 254 3.29 -20.91 7.09
C THR A 254 3.45 -19.80 6.07
N GLY A 255 2.53 -18.85 6.09
CA GLY A 255 2.59 -17.69 5.21
C GLY A 255 2.23 -16.41 5.93
N VAL A 256 2.16 -15.37 5.13
CA VAL A 256 1.78 -14.02 5.51
C VAL A 256 0.55 -13.65 4.70
N ASP A 257 -0.41 -13.05 5.38
CA ASP A 257 -1.65 -12.52 4.82
C ASP A 257 -1.61 -11.01 4.99
N ILE A 258 -1.50 -10.30 3.86
CA ILE A 258 -1.40 -8.84 3.77
C ILE A 258 -2.71 -8.33 3.22
N TYR A 259 -3.38 -7.48 3.97
CA TYR A 259 -4.58 -6.79 3.57
C TYR A 259 -4.29 -5.28 3.53
N ALA A 260 -4.68 -4.62 2.45
CA ALA A 260 -4.66 -3.17 2.37
C ALA A 260 -6.06 -2.66 2.03
N SER A 261 -6.44 -1.55 2.64
CA SER A 261 -7.58 -0.76 2.18
C SER A 261 -7.29 0.73 2.12
N ILE A 262 -7.85 1.38 1.11
CA ILE A 262 -7.78 2.83 0.94
C ILE A 262 -9.21 3.34 0.84
N TRP A 263 -9.55 4.29 1.70
CA TRP A 263 -10.88 4.86 1.81
C TRP A 263 -10.92 6.24 1.20
N TYR A 264 -11.88 6.46 0.31
CA TYR A 264 -12.11 7.71 -0.39
C TYR A 264 -13.55 8.20 -0.17
N GLY A 265 -13.79 9.50 -0.41
CA GLY A 265 -15.13 10.06 -0.44
C GLY A 265 -16.03 9.37 -1.47
N GLY A 266 -17.31 9.16 -1.13
CA GLY A 266 -18.25 8.35 -1.93
C GLY A 266 -18.49 8.81 -3.38
N ALA A 267 -18.16 10.05 -3.73
CA ALA A 267 -18.27 10.56 -5.10
C ALA A 267 -17.20 10.01 -6.06
N ILE A 268 -16.19 9.31 -5.54
CA ILE A 268 -15.15 8.67 -6.37
C ILE A 268 -15.78 7.64 -7.34
N SER A 269 -15.25 7.60 -8.57
CA SER A 269 -15.72 6.67 -9.61
C SER A 269 -15.20 5.26 -9.37
N GLU A 270 -15.97 4.25 -9.81
CA GLU A 270 -15.53 2.85 -9.71
C GLU A 270 -14.31 2.57 -10.57
N GLU A 271 -14.18 3.23 -11.72
CA GLU A 271 -13.00 3.12 -12.59
C GLU A 271 -11.72 3.53 -11.86
N HIS A 272 -11.77 4.62 -11.08
CA HIS A 272 -10.63 5.08 -10.30
C HIS A 272 -10.34 4.14 -9.12
N LEU A 273 -11.39 3.61 -8.47
CA LEU A 273 -11.22 2.59 -7.42
C LEU A 273 -10.59 1.31 -7.97
N GLU A 274 -10.99 0.85 -9.16
CA GLU A 274 -10.38 -0.32 -9.81
C GLU A 274 -8.92 -0.06 -10.17
N ALA A 275 -8.57 1.13 -10.67
CA ALA A 275 -7.17 1.48 -10.92
C ALA A 275 -6.32 1.44 -9.65
N GLU A 276 -6.84 1.96 -8.52
CA GLU A 276 -6.17 1.87 -7.22
C GLU A 276 -6.06 0.41 -6.75
N ARG A 277 -7.10 -0.42 -6.93
CA ARG A 277 -7.02 -1.86 -6.60
C ARG A 277 -5.87 -2.54 -7.34
N GLN A 278 -5.70 -2.24 -8.63
CA GLN A 278 -4.63 -2.81 -9.44
C GLN A 278 -3.25 -2.29 -9.02
N HIS A 279 -3.16 -0.99 -8.72
CA HIS A 279 -1.94 -0.38 -8.20
C HIS A 279 -1.50 -1.09 -6.90
N VAL A 280 -2.36 -1.11 -5.89
CA VAL A 280 -2.00 -1.55 -4.53
C VAL A 280 -1.74 -3.06 -4.46
N ILE A 281 -2.45 -3.90 -5.21
CA ILE A 281 -2.17 -5.35 -5.18
C ILE A 281 -0.79 -5.67 -5.74
N ILE A 282 -0.32 -4.92 -6.73
CA ILE A 282 1.01 -5.08 -7.32
C ILE A 282 2.08 -4.59 -6.35
N GLU A 283 1.84 -3.47 -5.66
CA GLU A 283 2.72 -3.04 -4.58
C GLU A 283 2.86 -4.12 -3.51
N ILE A 284 1.76 -4.74 -3.06
CA ILE A 284 1.83 -5.81 -2.05
C ILE A 284 2.73 -6.95 -2.53
N VAL A 285 2.60 -7.39 -3.79
CA VAL A 285 3.44 -8.45 -4.34
C VAL A 285 4.91 -8.01 -4.44
N ASN A 286 5.19 -6.81 -4.97
CA ASN A 286 6.54 -6.28 -5.08
C ASN A 286 7.23 -6.12 -3.72
N MET A 287 6.51 -5.54 -2.76
CA MET A 287 7.01 -5.26 -1.42
C MET A 287 7.26 -6.54 -0.63
N SER A 288 6.36 -7.52 -0.70
CA SER A 288 6.54 -8.80 0.00
C SER A 288 7.67 -9.64 -0.58
N LEU A 289 7.83 -9.66 -1.91
CA LEU A 289 9.00 -10.28 -2.55
C LEU A 289 10.30 -9.58 -2.15
N ARG A 290 10.31 -8.25 -2.13
CA ARG A 290 11.51 -7.52 -1.76
C ARG A 290 11.89 -7.72 -0.30
N ALA A 291 10.91 -7.78 0.60
CA ALA A 291 11.14 -8.14 2.00
C ALA A 291 11.77 -9.53 2.13
N GLN A 292 11.24 -10.54 1.42
CA GLN A 292 11.81 -11.89 1.39
C GLN A 292 13.28 -11.85 0.93
N MET A 293 13.58 -11.14 -0.15
CA MET A 293 14.94 -11.03 -0.69
C MET A 293 15.90 -10.34 0.27
N ASP A 294 15.50 -9.19 0.85
CA ASP A 294 16.36 -8.43 1.76
C ASP A 294 16.62 -9.20 3.07
N ILE A 295 15.66 -9.99 3.57
CA ILE A 295 15.87 -10.84 4.74
C ILE A 295 16.77 -12.02 4.40
N GLU A 296 16.55 -12.67 3.25
CA GLU A 296 17.32 -13.82 2.80
C GLU A 296 18.80 -13.49 2.54
N SER A 297 19.07 -12.30 1.97
CA SER A 297 20.44 -11.83 1.74
C SER A 297 21.15 -11.33 3.01
N GLY A 298 20.40 -11.12 4.10
CA GLY A 298 20.91 -10.48 5.32
C GLY A 298 21.01 -8.95 5.23
N ASP A 299 20.52 -8.34 4.14
CA ASP A 299 20.42 -6.89 3.99
C ASP A 299 19.49 -6.28 5.06
N PHE A 300 18.42 -6.99 5.42
CA PHE A 300 17.54 -6.62 6.52
C PHE A 300 17.60 -7.66 7.64
N VAL A 301 18.11 -7.24 8.79
CA VAL A 301 18.07 -8.04 10.01
C VAL A 301 16.74 -7.80 10.72
N VAL A 302 15.90 -8.83 10.80
CA VAL A 302 14.60 -8.75 11.46
C VAL A 302 14.81 -8.47 12.97
N PRO A 303 14.26 -7.37 13.51
CA PRO A 303 14.39 -7.07 14.93
C PRO A 303 13.58 -8.05 15.77
N VAL A 304 13.91 -8.17 17.05
CA VAL A 304 13.11 -8.97 18.00
C VAL A 304 11.73 -8.30 18.18
N PRO A 305 10.61 -9.06 18.16
CA PRO A 305 9.29 -8.51 18.40
C PRO A 305 9.18 -7.81 19.77
N PRO A 306 8.38 -6.74 19.94
CA PRO A 306 8.38 -5.90 21.15
C PRO A 306 7.81 -6.59 22.40
N ASN A 307 7.40 -7.86 22.31
CA ASN A 307 6.85 -8.67 23.40
C ASN A 307 7.26 -10.16 23.27
N ALA A 308 8.46 -10.44 22.76
CA ALA A 308 9.05 -11.79 22.79
C ALA A 308 9.56 -12.15 24.19
#